data_AF-A0A2X2VXF2-F1
#
_entry.id   AF-A0A2X2VXF2-F1
#
_cell.length_a   1.000
_cell.length_b   1.000
_cell.length_c   1.000
_cell.angle_alpha   90.00
_cell.angle_beta   90.00
_cell.angle_gamma   90.00
#
_symmetry.space_group_name_H-M   'P 1'
#
loop_
_entity.id
_entity.type
_entity.pdbx_description
1 polymer ?
#
loop_
_entity_poly.entity_id
_entity_poly.type
_entity_poly.pdbx_seq_one_letter_code
_entity_poly.pdbx_strand_id
1 'polypeptide(L)'
;MKIFIDVAHCSLTKYGEELCGDKVEIIKLPQCTIVVLADGLGSGVKANILATLTTKISATMLKEGADIYETLDTIASTLPVCKEREIAYSTFTLIKISNEGKVYMAEYDNPKAFILSGKEEKNIEKRQLIINNRKIHESTFDVKPGDSITIVSDGIIHAGLGNTMNFGWTWDNVLNYLQRNIENKNDAHSIAKDLAEVCWDLYGHKPGDDATVVNIKIKRPEYVDLFTGPPKNREKDEEIISKFINNREGKKIICGGTAANIASRELGKKLIVDLDSFSEDIPPIAFMEGFDLITEGVITLNKTIEIVKEYKQSLSFPGKYYEINEEDGASKLANILLHECTHLNIWSGKAVNPAHQNPDLPVDLGIKLKLVKELKELLKSLGKEVNLIEF
;
A
#
# COMPACT_ATOMS: atom_id res chain seq x y z
N MET A 1 8.96 0.18 20.14
CA MET A 1 9.51 -0.34 18.87
C MET A 1 8.75 0.32 17.74
N LYS A 2 9.38 1.01 16.78
CA LYS A 2 8.63 1.73 15.73
C LYS A 2 8.17 0.72 14.68
N ILE A 3 6.86 0.61 14.46
CA ILE A 3 6.27 -0.22 13.40
C ILE A 3 5.81 0.65 12.23
N PHE A 4 5.67 0.05 11.06
CA PHE A 4 4.98 0.64 9.91
C PHE A 4 3.75 -0.21 9.61
N ILE A 5 2.59 0.45 9.49
CA ILE A 5 1.30 -0.20 9.22
C ILE A 5 1.03 -0.05 7.72
N ASP A 6 1.31 -1.11 6.98
CA ASP A 6 1.02 -1.19 5.54
C ASP A 6 -0.41 -1.70 5.35
N VAL A 7 -1.25 -0.96 4.64
CA VAL A 7 -2.67 -1.29 4.47
C VAL A 7 -3.03 -1.18 3.00
N ALA A 8 -3.73 -2.20 2.51
CA ALA A 8 -4.21 -2.27 1.16
C ALA A 8 -5.56 -2.96 1.10
N HIS A 9 -6.34 -2.67 0.06
CA HIS A 9 -7.56 -3.41 -0.24
C HIS A 9 -7.69 -3.68 -1.73
N CYS A 10 -8.45 -4.71 -2.07
CA CYS A 10 -8.88 -5.04 -3.42
C CYS A 10 -10.36 -5.46 -3.36
N SER A 11 -11.16 -4.97 -4.30
CA SER A 11 -12.59 -5.24 -4.37
C SER A 11 -12.97 -5.73 -5.76
N LEU A 12 -13.81 -6.75 -5.81
CA LEU A 12 -14.50 -7.23 -6.99
C LEU A 12 -15.93 -6.72 -6.94
N THR A 13 -16.38 -6.10 -8.02
CA THR A 13 -17.79 -5.71 -8.16
C THR A 13 -18.59 -6.87 -8.69
N LYS A 14 -19.78 -7.10 -8.11
CA LYS A 14 -20.76 -8.07 -8.60
C LYS A 14 -21.04 -7.89 -10.09
N TYR A 15 -21.08 -8.99 -10.83
CA TYR A 15 -21.34 -8.96 -12.26
C TYR A 15 -22.73 -8.38 -12.57
N GLY A 16 -22.77 -7.37 -13.45
CA GLY A 16 -23.99 -6.67 -13.85
C GLY A 16 -24.34 -5.45 -13.00
N GLU A 17 -23.61 -5.18 -11.92
CA GLU A 17 -23.72 -3.96 -11.13
C GLU A 17 -22.65 -2.94 -11.55
N GLU A 18 -22.99 -1.65 -11.49
CA GLU A 18 -22.04 -0.56 -11.80
C GLU A 18 -21.17 -0.18 -10.60
N LEU A 19 -21.69 -0.37 -9.38
CA LEU A 19 -21.04 0.03 -8.14
C LEU A 19 -20.93 -1.16 -7.19
N CYS A 20 -19.76 -1.31 -6.57
CA CYS A 20 -19.54 -2.31 -5.53
C CYS A 20 -20.31 -1.94 -4.26
N GLY A 21 -21.06 -2.89 -3.72
CA GLY A 21 -21.79 -2.80 -2.46
C GLY A 21 -20.88 -2.70 -1.23
N ASP A 22 -19.63 -3.13 -1.34
CA ASP A 22 -18.61 -3.01 -0.30
C ASP A 22 -17.93 -1.64 -0.32
N LYS A 23 -17.48 -1.20 0.86
CA LYS A 23 -16.66 0.00 1.00
C LYS A 23 -15.55 -0.17 2.01
N VAL A 24 -14.38 0.33 1.65
CA VAL A 24 -13.20 0.42 2.53
C VAL A 24 -12.83 1.87 2.74
N GLU A 25 -12.59 2.25 4.00
CA GLU A 25 -12.03 3.54 4.37
C GLU A 25 -10.76 3.32 5.21
N ILE A 26 -9.66 3.96 4.81
CA ILE A 26 -8.37 3.88 5.49
C ILE A 26 -7.96 5.31 5.87
N ILE A 27 -7.80 5.57 7.16
CA ILE A 27 -7.34 6.86 7.69
C ILE A 27 -6.02 6.63 8.44
N LYS A 28 -4.94 7.21 7.91
CA LYS A 28 -3.64 7.26 8.60
C LYS A 28 -3.55 8.57 9.40
N LEU A 29 -3.42 8.45 10.72
CA LEU A 29 -3.21 9.56 11.66
C LEU A 29 -1.78 9.50 12.23
N PRO A 30 -1.26 10.60 12.81
CA PRO A 30 0.09 10.62 13.37
C PRO A 30 0.35 9.58 14.47
N GLN A 31 -0.69 9.11 15.17
CA GLN A 31 -0.56 8.17 16.30
C GLN A 31 -1.17 6.79 16.03
N CYS A 32 -2.03 6.65 15.02
CA CYS A 32 -2.72 5.40 14.73
C CYS A 32 -3.21 5.33 13.28
N THR A 33 -3.56 4.13 12.82
CA THR A 33 -4.25 3.89 11.56
C THR A 33 -5.62 3.29 11.84
N ILE A 34 -6.65 3.83 11.20
CA ILE A 34 -8.04 3.35 11.26
C ILE A 34 -8.38 2.71 9.92
N VAL A 35 -8.95 1.52 9.96
CA VAL A 35 -9.38 0.75 8.79
C VAL A 35 -10.82 0.31 9.03
N VAL A 36 -11.71 0.62 8.11
CA VAL A 36 -13.11 0.18 8.17
C VAL A 36 -13.46 -0.49 6.85
N LEU A 37 -13.92 -1.74 6.93
CA LEU A 37 -14.58 -2.44 5.83
C LEU A 37 -16.06 -2.53 6.18
N ALA A 38 -16.94 -2.08 5.30
CA ALA A 38 -18.38 -2.29 5.44
C ALA A 38 -18.92 -2.94 4.18
N ASP A 39 -19.87 -3.85 4.35
CA ASP A 39 -20.64 -4.47 3.28
C ASP A 39 -22.10 -4.05 3.46
N GLY A 40 -22.66 -3.47 2.40
CA GLY A 40 -23.99 -2.92 2.39
C GLY A 40 -25.01 -3.96 1.96
N LEU A 41 -26.12 -4.09 2.71
CA LEU A 41 -27.14 -5.08 2.42
C LEU A 41 -27.71 -4.95 1.00
N GLY A 42 -27.49 -5.98 0.17
CA GLY A 42 -27.98 -6.07 -1.21
C GLY A 42 -26.84 -5.99 -2.22
N SER A 43 -27.08 -5.38 -3.38
CA SER A 43 -26.02 -5.08 -4.36
C SER A 43 -26.26 -3.74 -5.04
N GLY A 44 -25.25 -3.25 -5.75
CA GLY A 44 -25.34 -2.04 -6.56
C GLY A 44 -25.46 -0.76 -5.76
N VAL A 45 -26.20 0.22 -6.30
CA VAL A 45 -26.27 1.60 -5.75
C VAL A 45 -26.73 1.62 -4.30
N LYS A 46 -27.73 0.81 -3.93
CA LYS A 46 -28.29 0.81 -2.57
C LYS A 46 -27.27 0.30 -1.54
N ALA A 47 -26.61 -0.83 -1.84
CA ALA A 47 -25.57 -1.40 -0.99
C ALA A 47 -24.41 -0.41 -0.84
N ASN A 48 -23.96 0.17 -1.96
CA ASN A 48 -22.86 1.14 -1.97
C ASN A 48 -23.12 2.36 -1.08
N ILE A 49 -24.34 2.92 -1.10
CA ILE A 49 -24.71 4.06 -0.24
C ILE A 49 -24.63 3.65 1.23
N LEU A 50 -25.15 2.47 1.59
CA LEU A 50 -25.18 1.98 2.96
C LEU A 50 -23.78 1.71 3.50
N ALA A 51 -22.93 1.04 2.72
CA ALA A 51 -21.53 0.82 3.09
C ALA A 51 -20.76 2.15 3.18
N THR A 52 -21.01 3.09 2.28
CA THR A 52 -20.39 4.43 2.31
C THR A 52 -20.79 5.23 3.55
N LEU A 53 -22.07 5.24 3.93
CA LEU A 53 -22.51 5.90 5.16
C LEU A 53 -21.85 5.27 6.39
N THR A 54 -21.84 3.93 6.47
CA THR A 54 -21.24 3.18 7.58
C THR A 54 -19.76 3.50 7.73
N THR A 55 -18.99 3.38 6.66
CA THR A 55 -17.55 3.66 6.66
C THR A 55 -17.25 5.13 6.96
N LYS A 56 -17.96 6.08 6.36
CA LYS A 56 -17.71 7.52 6.57
C LYS A 56 -18.07 7.98 7.97
N ILE A 57 -19.20 7.54 8.54
CA ILE A 57 -19.57 7.83 9.93
C ILE A 57 -18.50 7.25 10.86
N SER A 58 -18.18 5.96 10.69
CA SER A 58 -17.18 5.26 11.51
C SER A 58 -15.83 5.98 11.53
N ALA A 59 -15.28 6.20 10.34
CA ALA A 59 -13.93 6.70 10.20
C ALA A 59 -13.83 8.17 10.64
N THR A 60 -14.86 8.98 10.39
CA THR A 60 -14.89 10.40 10.80
C THR A 60 -14.96 10.52 12.32
N MET A 61 -15.88 9.80 12.98
CA MET A 61 -16.04 9.88 14.43
C MET A 61 -14.78 9.46 15.18
N LEU A 62 -14.17 8.34 14.78
CA LEU A 62 -12.93 7.85 15.39
C LEU A 62 -11.74 8.78 15.15
N LYS A 63 -11.70 9.42 13.97
CA LYS A 63 -10.67 10.42 13.63
C LYS A 63 -10.79 11.64 14.54
N GLU A 64 -12.00 12.09 14.85
CA GLU A 64 -12.27 13.21 15.75
C GLU A 64 -12.18 12.83 17.24
N GLY A 65 -11.82 11.57 17.55
CA GLY A 65 -11.54 11.11 18.90
C GLY A 65 -12.76 10.58 19.67
N ALA A 66 -13.90 10.40 19.00
CA ALA A 66 -15.03 9.67 19.59
C ALA A 66 -14.59 8.25 19.96
N ASP A 67 -15.18 7.73 21.02
CA ASP A 67 -14.96 6.33 21.35
C ASP A 67 -15.72 5.41 20.38
N ILE A 68 -15.35 4.14 20.41
CA ILE A 68 -15.96 3.15 19.54
C ILE A 68 -17.44 2.92 19.86
N TYR A 69 -17.83 2.97 21.14
CA TYR A 69 -19.21 2.74 21.55
C TYR A 69 -20.14 3.81 21.00
N GLU A 70 -19.76 5.08 21.16
CA GLU A 70 -20.47 6.23 20.59
C GLU A 70 -20.56 6.13 19.06
N THR A 71 -19.47 5.70 18.43
CA THR A 71 -19.41 5.51 16.97
C THR A 71 -20.40 4.42 16.52
N LEU A 72 -20.39 3.28 17.20
CA LEU A 72 -21.28 2.14 16.92
C LEU A 72 -22.75 2.47 17.19
N ASP A 73 -23.02 3.16 18.30
CA ASP A 73 -24.36 3.63 18.66
C ASP A 73 -24.92 4.62 17.62
N THR A 74 -24.08 5.54 17.16
CA THR A 74 -24.44 6.50 16.11
C THR A 74 -24.75 5.81 14.79
N ILE A 75 -23.94 4.83 14.38
CA ILE A 75 -24.20 4.02 13.17
C ILE A 75 -25.53 3.28 13.32
N ALA A 76 -25.76 2.65 14.48
CA ALA A 76 -26.98 1.90 14.75
C ALA A 76 -28.23 2.78 14.73
N SER A 77 -28.12 4.02 15.22
CA SER A 77 -29.21 5.00 15.27
C SER A 77 -29.45 5.72 13.93
N THR A 78 -28.39 5.91 13.13
CA THR A 78 -28.45 6.65 11.85
C THR A 78 -28.88 5.75 10.70
N LEU A 79 -28.36 4.53 10.65
CA LEU A 79 -28.78 3.56 9.63
C LEU A 79 -30.17 3.06 10.00
N PRO A 80 -31.11 3.03 9.04
CA PRO A 80 -32.45 2.56 9.33
C PRO A 80 -32.42 1.07 9.77
N VAL A 81 -33.55 0.47 10.13
CA VAL A 81 -33.66 -1.01 10.23
C VAL A 81 -34.44 -1.52 9.01
N CYS A 82 -34.03 -2.65 8.43
CA CYS A 82 -34.79 -3.27 7.34
C CYS A 82 -36.16 -3.69 7.87
N LYS A 83 -37.24 -3.00 7.45
CA LYS A 83 -38.61 -3.29 7.94
C LYS A 83 -39.09 -4.70 7.61
N GLU A 84 -38.56 -5.33 6.56
CA GLU A 84 -38.94 -6.69 6.15
C GLU A 84 -38.11 -7.79 6.81
N ARG A 85 -36.87 -7.51 7.21
CA ARG A 85 -35.92 -8.52 7.70
C ARG A 85 -35.43 -8.29 9.15
N GLU A 86 -35.68 -7.12 9.73
CA GLU A 86 -35.19 -6.69 11.05
C GLU A 86 -33.65 -6.71 11.23
N ILE A 87 -32.88 -6.85 10.13
CA ILE A 87 -31.41 -6.86 10.15
C ILE A 87 -30.89 -5.42 9.93
N ALA A 88 -29.69 -5.13 10.45
CA ALA A 88 -28.95 -3.91 10.13
C ALA A 88 -28.67 -3.81 8.62
N TYR A 89 -28.66 -2.59 8.08
CA TYR A 89 -28.45 -2.38 6.64
C TYR A 89 -27.00 -2.54 6.16
N SER A 90 -26.03 -2.71 7.06
CA SER A 90 -24.64 -2.92 6.68
C SER A 90 -23.90 -3.65 7.79
N THR A 91 -23.12 -4.65 7.41
CA THR A 91 -22.12 -5.31 8.24
C THR A 91 -20.84 -4.48 8.20
N PHE A 92 -19.96 -4.62 9.20
CA PHE A 92 -18.66 -3.97 9.16
C PHE A 92 -17.63 -4.64 10.04
N THR A 93 -16.37 -4.38 9.71
CA THR A 93 -15.20 -4.63 10.55
C THR A 93 -14.41 -3.35 10.67
N LEU A 94 -14.15 -2.94 11.90
CA LEU A 94 -13.42 -1.73 12.23
C LEU A 94 -12.17 -2.12 13.00
N ILE A 95 -11.03 -1.60 12.54
CA ILE A 95 -9.72 -1.84 13.16
C ILE A 95 -9.05 -0.49 13.41
N LYS A 96 -8.58 -0.28 14.64
CA LYS A 96 -7.73 0.84 15.03
C LYS A 96 -6.41 0.29 15.55
N ILE A 97 -5.31 0.66 14.90
CA ILE A 97 -3.97 0.19 15.24
C ILE A 97 -3.12 1.38 15.66
N SER A 98 -2.60 1.38 16.89
CA SER A 98 -1.65 2.40 17.33
C SER A 98 -0.27 2.16 16.75
N ASN A 99 0.55 3.20 16.66
CA ASN A 99 1.96 3.08 16.24
C ASN A 99 2.83 2.29 17.24
N GLU A 100 2.27 1.92 18.38
CA GLU A 100 2.91 1.04 19.38
C GLU A 100 2.59 -0.44 19.14
N GLY A 101 1.66 -0.75 18.23
CA GLY A 101 1.23 -2.11 17.93
C GLY A 101 0.00 -2.57 18.70
N LYS A 102 -0.71 -1.68 19.40
CA LYS A 102 -1.98 -2.03 20.03
C LYS A 102 -3.10 -1.99 19.01
N VAL A 103 -3.80 -3.11 18.85
CA VAL A 103 -4.94 -3.25 17.97
C VAL A 103 -6.21 -3.29 18.79
N TYR A 104 -7.16 -2.47 18.40
CA TYR A 104 -8.56 -2.59 18.76
C TYR A 104 -9.34 -3.01 17.52
N MET A 105 -10.17 -4.03 17.62
CA MET A 105 -11.01 -4.51 16.52
C MET A 105 -12.44 -4.73 16.98
N ALA A 106 -13.40 -4.24 16.20
CA ALA A 106 -14.82 -4.48 16.37
C ALA A 106 -15.40 -5.07 15.08
N GLU A 107 -16.05 -6.22 15.20
CA GLU A 107 -16.68 -6.95 14.09
C GLU A 107 -18.20 -7.04 14.33
N TYR A 108 -18.97 -6.63 13.32
CA TYR A 108 -20.42 -6.73 13.30
C TYR A 108 -20.86 -7.45 12.03
N ASP A 109 -21.30 -8.70 12.19
CA ASP A 109 -21.82 -9.62 11.16
C ASP A 109 -20.91 -9.90 9.94
N ASN A 110 -19.75 -9.25 9.82
CA ASN A 110 -18.70 -9.61 8.87
C ASN A 110 -18.01 -10.94 9.23
N PRO A 111 -17.41 -11.64 8.25
CA PRO A 111 -16.54 -12.78 8.50
C PRO A 111 -15.44 -12.49 9.53
N LYS A 112 -15.09 -13.52 10.31
CA LYS A 112 -14.00 -13.45 11.29
C LYS A 112 -12.69 -13.05 10.60
N ALA A 113 -12.00 -12.05 11.15
CA ALA A 113 -10.68 -11.65 10.69
C ALA A 113 -9.65 -12.79 10.77
N PHE A 114 -8.76 -12.88 9.78
CA PHE A 114 -7.60 -13.75 9.79
C PHE A 114 -6.42 -13.00 10.39
N ILE A 115 -5.85 -13.52 11.48
CA ILE A 115 -4.75 -12.88 12.19
C ILE A 115 -3.58 -13.86 12.21
N LEU A 116 -2.50 -13.52 11.51
CA LEU A 116 -1.38 -14.41 11.28
C LEU A 116 -0.08 -13.81 11.84
N SER A 117 0.74 -14.64 12.49
CA SER A 117 2.14 -14.35 12.82
C SER A 117 3.02 -15.26 11.98
N GLY A 118 3.57 -14.75 10.88
CA GLY A 118 4.10 -15.64 9.83
C GLY A 118 2.99 -16.52 9.29
N LYS A 119 3.13 -17.86 9.41
CA LYS A 119 2.12 -18.85 8.98
C LYS A 119 1.13 -19.26 10.06
N GLU A 120 1.34 -18.87 11.32
CA GLU A 120 0.53 -19.36 12.43
C GLU A 120 -0.68 -18.45 12.67
N GLU A 121 -1.88 -19.03 12.79
CA GLU A 121 -3.07 -18.29 13.22
C GLU A 121 -2.96 -17.92 14.69
N LYS A 122 -3.15 -16.64 15.00
CA LYS A 122 -3.35 -16.18 16.37
C LYS A 122 -4.83 -16.29 16.71
N ASN A 123 -5.14 -17.15 17.68
CA ASN A 123 -6.47 -17.16 18.27
C ASN A 123 -6.61 -15.96 19.23
N ILE A 124 -7.44 -14.99 18.86
CA ILE A 124 -7.69 -13.79 19.65
C ILE A 124 -9.02 -13.96 20.40
N GLU A 125 -8.97 -13.74 21.71
CA GLU A 125 -10.19 -13.74 22.53
C GLU A 125 -11.10 -12.58 22.13
N LYS A 126 -12.39 -12.91 21.96
CA LYS A 126 -13.43 -11.95 21.59
C LYS A 126 -14.41 -11.77 22.74
N ARG A 127 -14.69 -10.52 23.08
CA ARG A 127 -15.76 -10.14 24.00
C ARG A 127 -16.99 -9.75 23.20
N GLN A 128 -18.15 -10.30 23.58
CA GLN A 128 -19.40 -9.90 22.97
C GLN A 128 -19.95 -8.64 23.67
N LEU A 129 -20.27 -7.63 22.87
CA LEU A 129 -20.94 -6.41 23.26
C LEU A 129 -22.34 -6.38 22.65
N ILE A 130 -23.31 -5.83 23.37
CA ILE A 130 -24.67 -5.64 22.85
C ILE A 130 -24.93 -4.13 22.81
N ILE A 131 -25.17 -3.59 21.62
CA ILE A 131 -25.51 -2.18 21.39
C ILE A 131 -26.79 -2.14 20.56
N ASN A 132 -27.85 -1.51 21.06
CA ASN A 132 -29.16 -1.44 20.39
C ASN A 132 -29.65 -2.80 19.84
N ASN A 133 -29.58 -3.85 20.67
CA ASN A 133 -29.90 -5.25 20.34
C ASN A 133 -29.01 -5.93 19.28
N ARG A 134 -27.92 -5.29 18.85
CA ARG A 134 -26.94 -5.86 17.91
C ARG A 134 -25.77 -6.47 18.67
N LYS A 135 -25.31 -7.65 18.24
CA LYS A 135 -24.16 -8.35 18.84
C LYS A 135 -22.89 -7.96 18.08
N ILE A 136 -21.97 -7.33 18.78
CA ILE A 136 -20.68 -6.88 18.23
C ILE A 136 -19.59 -7.66 18.94
N HIS A 137 -18.62 -8.17 18.19
CA HIS A 137 -17.46 -8.84 18.76
C HIS A 137 -16.29 -7.87 18.84
N GLU A 138 -15.87 -7.57 20.06
CA GLU A 138 -14.73 -6.73 20.36
C GLU A 138 -13.50 -7.60 20.66
N SER A 139 -12.33 -7.18 20.17
CA SER A 139 -11.07 -7.77 20.58
C SER A 139 -9.99 -6.70 20.70
N THR A 140 -9.09 -6.88 21.66
CA THR A 140 -7.90 -6.05 21.85
C THR A 140 -6.69 -6.96 21.96
N PHE A 141 -5.65 -6.67 21.17
CA PHE A 141 -4.44 -7.48 21.12
C PHE A 141 -3.25 -6.68 20.61
N ASP A 142 -2.04 -7.20 20.81
CA ASP A 142 -0.81 -6.59 20.32
C ASP A 142 -0.31 -7.27 19.04
N VAL A 143 0.26 -6.45 18.14
CA VAL A 143 0.93 -6.89 16.92
C VAL A 143 2.40 -6.50 16.90
N LYS A 144 3.19 -7.30 16.21
CA LYS A 144 4.63 -7.11 15.99
C LYS A 144 4.95 -7.16 14.50
N PRO A 145 6.09 -6.61 14.06
CA PRO A 145 6.55 -6.77 12.68
C PRO A 145 6.59 -8.24 12.26
N GLY A 146 6.05 -8.53 11.07
CA GLY A 146 5.83 -9.87 10.55
C GLY A 146 4.39 -10.37 10.72
N ASP A 147 3.59 -9.73 11.59
CA ASP A 147 2.17 -10.04 11.71
C ASP A 147 1.37 -9.46 10.53
N SER A 148 0.28 -10.14 10.18
CA SER A 148 -0.69 -9.68 9.19
C SER A 148 -2.11 -9.89 9.70
N ILE A 149 -2.97 -8.92 9.42
CA ILE A 149 -4.41 -8.98 9.69
C ILE A 149 -5.13 -8.87 8.35
N THR A 150 -5.92 -9.87 7.99
CA THR A 150 -6.74 -9.86 6.77
C THR A 150 -8.21 -9.88 7.18
N ILE A 151 -8.97 -8.92 6.67
CA ILE A 151 -10.43 -8.86 6.81
C ILE A 151 -11.07 -8.92 5.44
N VAL A 152 -12.24 -9.55 5.36
CA VAL A 152 -12.92 -9.83 4.10
C VAL A 152 -14.42 -9.62 4.23
N SER A 153 -15.10 -9.30 3.13
CA SER A 153 -16.56 -9.42 3.05
C SER A 153 -16.97 -10.87 2.81
N ASP A 154 -18.27 -11.15 2.95
CA ASP A 154 -18.84 -12.48 2.78
C ASP A 154 -18.67 -13.03 1.35
N GLY A 155 -18.65 -12.17 0.33
CA GLY A 155 -18.38 -12.54 -1.06
C GLY A 155 -17.00 -13.20 -1.27
N ILE A 156 -16.07 -13.11 -0.32
CA ILE A 156 -14.84 -13.90 -0.33
C ILE A 156 -15.10 -15.32 0.23
N ILE A 157 -15.78 -15.43 1.38
CA ILE A 157 -16.10 -16.70 2.08
C ILE A 157 -17.18 -17.54 1.34
N HIS A 158 -17.72 -16.99 0.26
CA HIS A 158 -18.74 -17.61 -0.57
C HIS A 158 -18.36 -17.68 -2.04
N ALA A 159 -17.11 -17.34 -2.37
CA ALA A 159 -16.62 -17.40 -3.74
C ALA A 159 -16.78 -18.79 -4.35
N GLY A 160 -17.31 -18.83 -5.58
CA GLY A 160 -17.55 -20.07 -6.33
C GLY A 160 -18.85 -20.81 -6.00
N LEU A 161 -19.66 -20.34 -5.05
CA LEU A 161 -21.02 -20.89 -4.84
C LEU A 161 -21.89 -20.68 -6.09
N GLY A 162 -22.50 -21.77 -6.58
CA GLY A 162 -23.35 -21.75 -7.77
C GLY A 162 -22.62 -21.83 -9.11
N ASN A 163 -21.29 -21.99 -9.11
CA ASN A 163 -20.49 -22.23 -10.32
C ASN A 163 -20.16 -23.73 -10.50
N THR A 164 -19.49 -24.09 -11.60
CA THR A 164 -19.22 -25.47 -12.06
C THR A 164 -18.65 -26.43 -11.00
N MET A 165 -17.92 -25.94 -9.99
CA MET A 165 -17.33 -26.78 -8.94
C MET A 165 -18.18 -26.89 -7.65
N ASN A 166 -19.24 -26.08 -7.47
CA ASN A 166 -20.23 -26.11 -6.37
C ASN A 166 -19.75 -26.25 -4.91
N PHE A 167 -18.45 -26.16 -4.64
CA PHE A 167 -17.89 -26.06 -3.30
C PHE A 167 -17.44 -24.62 -3.09
N GLY A 168 -18.25 -23.83 -2.37
CA GLY A 168 -17.90 -22.47 -1.98
C GLY A 168 -16.59 -22.40 -1.22
N TRP A 169 -15.90 -21.27 -1.31
CA TRP A 169 -14.63 -21.05 -0.62
C TRP A 169 -14.81 -20.77 0.88
N THR A 170 -14.66 -21.78 1.74
CA THR A 170 -14.87 -21.60 3.18
C THR A 170 -13.80 -20.76 3.87
N TRP A 171 -14.10 -20.30 5.08
CA TRP A 171 -13.13 -19.60 5.95
C TRP A 171 -11.84 -20.41 6.14
N ASP A 172 -11.94 -21.71 6.39
CA ASP A 172 -10.76 -22.59 6.53
C ASP A 172 -9.94 -22.67 5.24
N ASN A 173 -10.58 -22.66 4.06
CA ASN A 173 -9.88 -22.68 2.78
C ASN A 173 -9.10 -21.37 2.56
N VAL A 174 -9.69 -20.22 2.92
CA VAL A 174 -9.03 -18.91 2.88
C VAL A 174 -7.85 -18.85 3.85
N LEU A 175 -8.04 -19.32 5.09
CA LEU A 175 -6.96 -19.39 6.08
C LEU A 175 -5.78 -20.22 5.54
N ASN A 176 -6.05 -21.44 5.05
CA ASN A 176 -5.02 -22.31 4.49
C ASN A 176 -4.28 -21.67 3.31
N TYR A 177 -4.98 -20.90 2.48
CA TYR A 177 -4.38 -20.16 1.38
C TYR A 177 -3.43 -19.06 1.90
N LEU A 178 -3.90 -18.24 2.83
CA LEU A 178 -3.09 -17.19 3.45
C LEU A 178 -1.84 -17.77 4.12
N GLN A 179 -1.97 -18.86 4.88
CA GLN A 179 -0.84 -19.52 5.55
C GLN A 179 0.25 -20.00 4.58
N ARG A 180 -0.10 -20.34 3.33
CA ARG A 180 0.87 -20.79 2.32
C ARG A 180 1.60 -19.62 1.64
N ASN A 181 0.93 -18.49 1.46
CA ASN A 181 1.39 -17.41 0.58
C ASN A 181 1.90 -16.16 1.30
N ILE A 182 1.51 -15.95 2.56
CA ILE A 182 1.73 -14.66 3.25
C ILE A 182 3.20 -14.29 3.51
N GLU A 183 4.07 -15.28 3.66
CA GLU A 183 5.51 -15.07 3.85
C GLU A 183 6.22 -14.67 2.55
N ASN A 184 5.70 -15.09 1.40
CA ASN A 184 6.31 -14.82 0.09
C ASN A 184 5.99 -13.42 -0.45
N LYS A 185 5.06 -12.69 0.20
CA LYS A 185 4.58 -11.39 -0.25
C LYS A 185 5.03 -10.31 0.74
N ASN A 186 5.77 -9.30 0.28
CA ASN A 186 6.40 -8.30 1.17
C ASN A 186 5.50 -7.12 1.55
N ASP A 187 4.42 -6.90 0.82
CA ASP A 187 3.51 -5.75 1.01
C ASP A 187 2.04 -6.19 1.12
N ALA A 188 1.21 -5.30 1.66
CA ALA A 188 -0.20 -5.59 1.90
C ALA A 188 -1.02 -5.71 0.60
N HIS A 189 -0.67 -4.96 -0.45
CA HIS A 189 -1.40 -4.97 -1.72
C HIS A 189 -1.27 -6.32 -2.40
N SER A 190 -0.06 -6.86 -2.44
CA SER A 190 0.24 -8.16 -3.01
C SER A 190 -0.60 -9.28 -2.38
N ILE A 191 -0.89 -9.23 -1.08
CA ILE A 191 -1.73 -10.24 -0.39
C ILE A 191 -3.21 -10.02 -0.73
N ALA A 192 -3.70 -8.78 -0.64
CA ALA A 192 -5.11 -8.47 -0.89
C ALA A 192 -5.51 -8.78 -2.34
N LYS A 193 -4.64 -8.44 -3.31
CA LYS A 193 -4.86 -8.68 -4.73
C LYS A 193 -4.86 -10.17 -5.06
N ASP A 194 -3.87 -10.91 -4.56
CA ASP A 194 -3.74 -12.35 -4.78
C ASP A 194 -4.97 -13.12 -4.28
N LEU A 195 -5.50 -12.75 -3.11
CA LEU A 195 -6.74 -13.34 -2.59
C LEU A 195 -7.97 -12.97 -3.44
N ALA A 196 -8.08 -11.71 -3.87
CA ALA A 196 -9.16 -11.27 -4.74
C ALA A 196 -9.10 -11.93 -6.13
N GLU A 197 -7.91 -12.22 -6.66
CA GLU A 197 -7.74 -12.92 -7.93
C GLU A 197 -8.17 -14.38 -7.85
N VAL A 198 -7.86 -15.07 -6.75
CA VAL A 198 -8.41 -16.41 -6.50
C VAL A 198 -9.94 -16.37 -6.49
N CYS A 199 -10.56 -15.38 -5.85
CA CYS A 199 -12.01 -15.19 -5.91
C CYS A 199 -12.51 -14.94 -7.35
N TRP A 200 -11.83 -14.07 -8.09
CA TRP A 200 -12.16 -13.75 -9.48
C TRP A 200 -12.19 -15.02 -10.35
N ASP A 201 -11.23 -15.91 -10.17
CA ASP A 201 -11.14 -17.19 -10.88
C ASP A 201 -12.23 -18.16 -10.43
N LEU A 202 -12.49 -18.27 -9.12
CA LEU A 202 -13.56 -19.12 -8.57
C LEU A 202 -14.95 -18.69 -9.06
N TYR A 203 -15.15 -17.38 -9.27
CA TYR A 203 -16.34 -16.82 -9.88
C TYR A 203 -16.40 -16.99 -11.41
N GLY A 204 -15.41 -17.64 -12.03
CA GLY A 204 -15.34 -17.77 -13.49
C GLY A 204 -15.32 -16.41 -14.20
N HIS A 205 -14.63 -15.44 -13.60
CA HIS A 205 -14.52 -14.06 -14.07
C HIS A 205 -15.85 -13.29 -14.12
N LYS A 206 -16.85 -13.74 -13.38
CA LYS A 206 -18.15 -13.08 -13.21
C LYS A 206 -18.59 -13.16 -11.75
N PRO A 207 -18.12 -12.23 -10.89
CA PRO A 207 -18.41 -12.24 -9.47
C PRO A 207 -19.91 -12.36 -9.20
N GLY A 208 -20.30 -13.39 -8.45
CA GLY A 208 -21.68 -13.64 -8.06
C GLY A 208 -22.16 -12.66 -6.98
N ASP A 209 -21.21 -12.10 -6.23
CA ASP A 209 -21.42 -11.08 -5.22
C ASP A 209 -20.29 -10.05 -5.22
N ASP A 210 -20.49 -8.96 -4.49
CA ASP A 210 -19.41 -8.03 -4.15
C ASP A 210 -18.41 -8.72 -3.20
N ALA A 211 -17.12 -8.59 -3.49
CA ALA A 211 -16.09 -9.36 -2.79
C ALA A 211 -14.86 -8.49 -2.53
N THR A 212 -14.61 -8.18 -1.26
CA THR A 212 -13.56 -7.26 -0.84
C THR A 212 -12.62 -7.91 0.15
N VAL A 213 -11.33 -7.67 -0.07
CA VAL A 213 -10.23 -8.07 0.81
C VAL A 213 -9.51 -6.82 1.28
N VAL A 214 -9.28 -6.71 2.59
CA VAL A 214 -8.36 -5.72 3.15
C VAL A 214 -7.27 -6.46 3.90
N ASN A 215 -6.01 -6.17 3.56
CA ASN A 215 -4.87 -6.71 4.27
C ASN A 215 -4.10 -5.59 4.97
N ILE A 216 -3.70 -5.86 6.20
CA ILE A 216 -2.88 -4.99 7.03
C ILE A 216 -1.61 -5.77 7.40
N LYS A 217 -0.45 -5.35 6.89
CA LYS A 217 0.84 -5.97 7.18
C LYS A 217 1.65 -5.08 8.11
N ILE A 218 2.12 -5.65 9.22
CA ILE A 218 2.94 -4.93 10.19
C ILE A 218 4.40 -5.12 9.79
N LYS A 219 5.08 -4.03 9.41
CA LYS A 219 6.46 -4.06 8.95
C LYS A 219 7.37 -3.31 9.91
N ARG A 220 8.67 -3.62 9.84
CA ARG A 220 9.68 -2.67 10.32
C ARG A 220 9.76 -1.53 9.30
N PRO A 221 9.94 -0.28 9.75
CA PRO A 221 10.27 0.82 8.85
C PRO A 221 11.51 0.52 7.99
N GLU A 222 11.35 0.54 6.67
CA GLU A 222 12.42 0.36 5.69
C GLU A 222 12.68 1.70 5.00
N TYR A 223 13.90 2.22 5.16
CA TYR A 223 14.28 3.55 4.68
C TYR A 223 15.04 3.43 3.37
N VAL A 224 14.67 4.28 2.42
CA VAL A 224 15.41 4.49 1.17
C VAL A 224 15.72 5.98 1.04
N ASP A 225 16.98 6.31 0.78
CA ASP A 225 17.41 7.65 0.44
C ASP A 225 17.78 7.69 -1.04
N LEU A 226 17.03 8.50 -1.80
CA LEU A 226 17.23 8.70 -3.23
C LEU A 226 17.86 10.08 -3.47
N PHE A 227 19.11 10.09 -3.91
CA PHE A 227 19.82 11.31 -4.25
C PHE A 227 19.73 11.61 -5.74
N THR A 228 19.16 12.74 -6.09
CA THR A 228 18.99 13.16 -7.49
C THR A 228 19.35 14.61 -7.73
N GLY A 229 20.31 14.81 -8.63
CA GLY A 229 20.82 16.12 -9.01
C GLY A 229 21.74 16.75 -7.94
N PRO A 230 22.78 17.47 -8.37
CA PRO A 230 23.74 18.04 -7.44
C PRO A 230 23.27 19.35 -6.79
N PRO A 231 23.92 19.76 -5.68
CA PRO A 231 23.71 21.06 -5.07
C PRO A 231 23.97 22.21 -6.05
N LYS A 232 23.23 23.32 -5.90
CA LYS A 232 23.45 24.51 -6.74
C LYS A 232 24.85 25.10 -6.55
N ASN A 233 25.40 25.04 -5.34
CA ASN A 233 26.74 25.54 -5.04
C ASN A 233 27.68 24.37 -4.71
N ARG A 234 28.76 24.24 -5.48
CA ARG A 234 29.74 23.15 -5.39
C ARG A 234 30.44 23.09 -4.02
N GLU A 235 30.56 24.23 -3.34
CA GLU A 235 31.13 24.30 -1.98
C GLU A 235 30.32 23.52 -0.95
N LYS A 236 29.06 23.19 -1.26
CA LYS A 236 28.18 22.41 -0.38
C LYS A 236 28.19 20.91 -0.69
N ASP A 237 28.93 20.47 -1.72
CA ASP A 237 28.95 19.08 -2.16
C ASP A 237 29.36 18.14 -1.02
N GLU A 238 30.48 18.43 -0.34
CA GLU A 238 30.98 17.63 0.78
C GLU A 238 29.97 17.55 1.93
N GLU A 239 29.42 18.70 2.34
CA GLU A 239 28.44 18.80 3.44
C GLU A 239 27.20 17.96 3.13
N ILE A 240 26.68 18.05 1.90
CA ILE A 240 25.43 17.41 1.51
C ILE A 240 25.62 15.91 1.29
N ILE A 241 26.70 15.48 0.65
CA ILE A 241 27.03 14.05 0.51
C ILE A 241 27.25 13.42 1.88
N SER A 242 27.96 14.11 2.78
CA SER A 242 28.14 13.65 4.16
C SER A 242 26.81 13.50 4.89
N LYS A 243 25.89 14.47 4.78
CA LYS A 243 24.54 14.36 5.36
C LYS A 243 23.73 13.21 4.76
N PHE A 244 23.79 13.01 3.45
CA PHE A 244 23.07 11.95 2.74
C PHE A 244 23.54 10.54 3.15
N ILE A 245 24.86 10.35 3.31
CA ILE A 245 25.43 9.08 3.79
C ILE A 245 25.13 8.85 5.28
N ASN A 246 25.29 9.89 6.11
CA ASN A 246 25.24 9.76 7.56
C ASN A 246 23.85 9.98 8.20
N ASN A 247 22.79 10.24 7.42
CA ASN A 247 21.48 10.56 8.01
C ASN A 247 20.87 9.40 8.81
N ARG A 248 20.78 8.21 8.21
CA ARG A 248 20.09 7.04 8.75
C ARG A 248 20.47 5.78 7.98
N GLU A 249 20.42 4.65 8.67
CA GLU A 249 20.51 3.32 8.07
C GLU A 249 19.32 3.04 7.14
N GLY A 250 19.61 2.45 5.98
CA GLY A 250 18.67 2.21 4.90
C GLY A 250 19.39 2.13 3.55
N LYS A 251 18.64 1.85 2.48
CA LYS A 251 19.22 1.78 1.14
C LYS A 251 19.62 3.16 0.64
N LYS A 252 20.79 3.27 0.03
CA LYS A 252 21.34 4.50 -0.56
C LYS A 252 21.36 4.38 -2.07
N ILE A 253 20.62 5.27 -2.73
CA ILE A 253 20.46 5.27 -4.18
C ILE A 253 20.90 6.61 -4.74
N ILE A 254 21.68 6.59 -5.82
CA ILE A 254 21.98 7.79 -6.62
C ILE A 254 21.32 7.66 -7.98
N CYS A 255 20.55 8.68 -8.36
CA CYS A 255 19.92 8.79 -9.66
C CYS A 255 20.39 10.08 -10.34
N GLY A 256 21.47 9.98 -11.10
CA GLY A 256 22.19 11.14 -11.64
C GLY A 256 23.66 10.84 -11.91
N GLY A 257 24.12 10.85 -13.17
CA GLY A 257 25.53 10.67 -13.51
C GLY A 257 26.43 11.76 -12.91
N THR A 258 26.02 13.02 -12.98
CA THR A 258 26.73 14.13 -12.33
C THR A 258 26.74 13.99 -10.80
N ALA A 259 25.62 13.54 -10.22
CA ALA A 259 25.52 13.29 -8.79
C ALA A 259 26.42 12.14 -8.33
N ALA A 260 26.51 11.06 -9.11
CA ALA A 260 27.38 9.93 -8.87
C ALA A 260 28.86 10.33 -8.92
N ASN A 261 29.25 11.16 -9.89
CA ASN A 261 30.62 11.69 -9.97
C ASN A 261 30.98 12.58 -8.77
N ILE A 262 30.03 13.38 -8.27
CA ILE A 262 30.25 14.19 -7.07
C ILE A 262 30.41 13.29 -5.84
N ALA A 263 29.53 12.31 -5.65
CA ALA A 263 29.65 11.34 -4.56
C ALA A 263 30.98 10.57 -4.62
N SER A 264 31.40 10.14 -5.82
CA SER A 264 32.69 9.47 -6.04
C SER A 264 33.87 10.34 -5.59
N ARG A 265 33.85 11.62 -5.98
CA ARG A 265 34.90 12.60 -5.62
C ARG A 265 34.96 12.85 -4.13
N GLU A 266 33.83 13.14 -3.50
CA GLU A 266 33.77 13.50 -2.07
C GLU A 266 34.04 12.31 -1.15
N LEU A 267 33.67 11.10 -1.57
CA LEU A 267 33.89 9.88 -0.78
C LEU A 267 35.22 9.20 -1.08
N GLY A 268 35.94 9.62 -2.13
CA GLY A 268 37.17 8.97 -2.58
C GLY A 268 36.95 7.52 -3.08
N LYS A 269 35.75 7.20 -3.55
CA LYS A 269 35.35 5.84 -3.95
C LYS A 269 35.23 5.73 -5.47
N LYS A 270 35.68 4.61 -6.03
CA LYS A 270 35.66 4.37 -7.49
C LYS A 270 34.24 4.10 -7.98
N LEU A 271 33.80 4.87 -8.99
CA LEU A 271 32.59 4.60 -9.76
C LEU A 271 32.90 3.64 -10.91
N ILE A 272 32.14 2.56 -11.04
CA ILE A 272 32.30 1.55 -12.10
C ILE A 272 30.98 1.47 -12.86
N VAL A 273 30.98 1.78 -14.15
CA VAL A 273 29.77 1.69 -14.99
C VAL A 273 29.64 0.26 -15.53
N ASP A 274 28.43 -0.28 -15.47
CA ASP A 274 28.11 -1.60 -15.97
C ASP A 274 27.58 -1.51 -17.41
N LEU A 275 28.48 -1.65 -18.38
CA LEU A 275 28.12 -1.55 -19.80
C LEU A 275 27.21 -2.70 -20.27
N ASP A 276 27.17 -3.82 -19.55
CA ASP A 276 26.37 -4.99 -19.91
C ASP A 276 24.88 -4.80 -19.53
N SER A 277 24.59 -3.82 -18.66
CA SER A 277 23.22 -3.46 -18.23
C SER A 277 22.46 -2.54 -19.20
N PHE A 278 23.05 -2.24 -20.35
CA PHE A 278 22.48 -1.34 -21.35
C PHE A 278 21.30 -1.97 -22.09
N SER A 279 20.16 -1.27 -22.18
CA SER A 279 19.06 -1.60 -23.09
C SER A 279 18.82 -0.43 -24.07
N GLU A 280 18.08 -0.67 -25.17
CA GLU A 280 17.85 0.36 -26.21
C GLU A 280 17.31 1.68 -25.66
N ASP A 281 16.49 1.62 -24.59
CA ASP A 281 15.79 2.78 -24.02
C ASP A 281 16.28 3.20 -22.63
N ILE A 282 17.09 2.38 -21.94
CA ILE A 282 17.48 2.61 -20.54
C ILE A 282 19.01 2.62 -20.39
N PRO A 283 19.59 3.74 -19.92
CA PRO A 283 21.03 3.86 -19.70
C PRO A 283 21.57 2.83 -18.70
N PRO A 284 22.88 2.52 -18.75
CA PRO A 284 23.47 1.51 -17.89
C PRO A 284 23.48 1.97 -16.42
N ILE A 285 23.45 0.99 -15.51
CA ILE A 285 23.67 1.22 -14.08
C ILE A 285 25.16 1.40 -13.78
N ALA A 286 25.46 1.88 -12.58
CA ALA A 286 26.81 1.95 -12.06
C ALA A 286 26.88 1.40 -10.63
N PHE A 287 28.10 1.09 -10.21
CA PHE A 287 28.42 0.56 -8.90
C PHE A 287 29.45 1.44 -8.19
N MET A 288 29.21 1.68 -6.90
CA MET A 288 30.15 2.33 -5.99
C MET A 288 29.90 1.79 -4.58
N GLU A 289 30.99 1.54 -3.84
CA GLU A 289 30.90 0.98 -2.51
C GLU A 289 30.09 1.86 -1.55
N GLY A 290 29.11 1.29 -0.86
CA GLY A 290 28.21 2.00 0.05
C GLY A 290 26.91 2.52 -0.60
N PHE A 291 26.65 2.15 -1.86
CA PHE A 291 25.39 2.43 -2.56
C PHE A 291 24.74 1.14 -3.04
N ASP A 292 23.42 1.06 -2.93
CA ASP A 292 22.60 -0.08 -3.35
C ASP A 292 22.28 -0.02 -4.86
N LEU A 293 22.15 1.18 -5.42
CA LEU A 293 21.87 1.38 -6.84
C LEU A 293 22.36 2.77 -7.30
N ILE A 294 23.02 2.81 -8.46
CA ILE A 294 23.39 4.06 -9.13
C ILE A 294 22.90 4.02 -10.58
N THR A 295 22.17 5.05 -11.01
CA THR A 295 21.59 5.15 -12.36
C THR A 295 21.82 6.53 -13.00
N GLU A 296 21.45 6.69 -14.27
CA GLU A 296 21.71 7.91 -15.06
C GLU A 296 21.05 9.16 -14.48
N GLY A 297 19.76 9.13 -14.14
CA GLY A 297 19.05 10.34 -13.74
C GLY A 297 17.65 10.45 -14.33
N VAL A 298 17.43 11.46 -15.17
CA VAL A 298 16.09 11.89 -15.60
C VAL A 298 15.38 10.80 -16.40
N ILE A 299 16.10 10.09 -17.27
CA ILE A 299 15.53 9.03 -18.11
C ILE A 299 15.05 7.88 -17.21
N THR A 300 15.91 7.43 -16.29
CA THR A 300 15.58 6.37 -15.33
C THR A 300 14.41 6.76 -14.43
N LEU A 301 14.36 8.00 -13.92
CA LEU A 301 13.24 8.47 -13.09
C LEU A 301 11.93 8.48 -13.86
N ASN A 302 11.93 8.95 -15.11
CA ASN A 302 10.72 8.98 -15.91
C ASN A 302 10.19 7.57 -16.15
N LYS A 303 11.06 6.63 -16.55
CA LYS A 303 10.66 5.23 -16.76
C LYS A 303 10.20 4.55 -15.47
N THR A 304 10.86 4.82 -14.34
CA THR A 304 10.44 4.34 -13.02
C THR A 304 9.02 4.80 -12.70
N ILE A 305 8.68 6.06 -12.99
CA ILE A 305 7.33 6.60 -12.77
C ILE A 305 6.30 5.88 -13.66
N GLU A 306 6.63 5.58 -14.91
CA GLU A 306 5.78 4.79 -15.81
C GLU A 306 5.51 3.40 -15.23
N ILE A 307 6.56 2.67 -14.82
CA ILE A 307 6.46 1.34 -14.20
C ILE A 307 5.57 1.39 -12.94
N VAL A 308 5.79 2.37 -12.06
CA VAL A 308 5.00 2.51 -10.82
C VAL A 308 3.53 2.86 -11.12
N LYS A 309 3.26 3.64 -12.19
CA LYS A 309 1.87 3.91 -12.64
C LYS A 309 1.20 2.66 -13.17
N GLU A 310 1.89 1.87 -13.99
CA GLU A 310 1.38 0.62 -14.54
C GLU A 310 1.11 -0.38 -13.42
N TYR A 311 2.05 -0.53 -12.48
CA TYR A 311 1.86 -1.31 -11.26
C TYR A 311 0.61 -0.87 -10.51
N LYS A 312 0.49 0.44 -10.20
CA LYS A 312 -0.66 0.98 -9.48
C LYS A 312 -1.99 0.71 -10.21
N GLN A 313 -2.02 0.88 -11.53
CA GLN A 313 -3.22 0.59 -12.32
C GLN A 313 -3.57 -0.89 -12.27
N SER A 314 -2.56 -1.79 -12.29
CA SER A 314 -2.78 -3.22 -12.17
C SER A 314 -3.47 -3.61 -10.85
N LEU A 315 -3.27 -2.84 -9.77
CA LEU A 315 -3.91 -3.09 -8.48
C LEU A 315 -5.42 -2.83 -8.50
N SER A 316 -5.91 -2.02 -9.45
CA SER A 316 -7.32 -1.63 -9.54
C SER A 316 -8.17 -2.57 -10.41
N PHE A 317 -7.56 -3.50 -11.15
CA PHE A 317 -8.26 -4.37 -12.08
C PHE A 317 -7.97 -5.85 -11.79
N PRO A 318 -8.99 -6.64 -11.43
CA PRO A 318 -8.85 -8.09 -11.30
C PRO A 318 -8.39 -8.72 -12.62
N GLY A 319 -7.45 -9.67 -12.55
CA GLY A 319 -6.91 -10.36 -13.73
C GLY A 319 -5.84 -9.59 -14.51
N LYS A 320 -5.45 -8.39 -14.08
CA LYS A 320 -4.31 -7.66 -14.65
C LYS A 320 -3.09 -7.80 -13.73
N TYR A 321 -2.17 -8.68 -14.07
CA TYR A 321 -0.87 -8.77 -13.39
C TYR A 321 0.15 -7.85 -14.04
N TYR A 322 0.93 -7.17 -13.21
CA TYR A 322 2.07 -6.40 -13.66
C TYR A 322 3.28 -6.83 -12.84
N GLU A 323 4.13 -7.64 -13.47
CA GLU A 323 5.39 -8.10 -12.89
C GLU A 323 6.53 -7.26 -13.44
N ILE A 324 7.40 -6.80 -12.53
CA ILE A 324 8.59 -6.04 -12.88
C ILE A 324 9.75 -7.03 -12.97
N ASN A 325 9.89 -7.65 -14.15
CA ASN A 325 10.85 -8.73 -14.41
C ASN A 325 12.14 -8.25 -15.10
N GLU A 326 12.19 -6.98 -15.50
CA GLU A 326 13.33 -6.41 -16.18
C GLU A 326 14.46 -6.06 -15.18
N GLU A 327 15.71 -6.23 -15.61
CA GLU A 327 16.90 -6.05 -14.77
C GLU A 327 17.58 -4.68 -14.97
N ASP A 328 16.95 -3.79 -15.72
CA ASP A 328 17.47 -2.44 -15.98
C ASP A 328 17.37 -1.53 -14.74
N GLY A 329 18.00 -0.35 -14.82
CA GLY A 329 18.07 0.58 -13.70
C GLY A 329 16.71 1.14 -13.24
N ALA A 330 15.73 1.30 -14.14
CA ALA A 330 14.41 1.82 -13.80
C ALA A 330 13.56 0.75 -13.11
N SER A 331 13.62 -0.47 -13.61
CA SER A 331 12.92 -1.63 -13.05
C SER A 331 13.47 -2.00 -11.67
N LYS A 332 14.79 -1.98 -11.49
CA LYS A 332 15.43 -2.12 -10.16
C LYS A 332 15.01 -1.01 -9.20
N LEU A 333 15.00 0.24 -9.65
CA LEU A 333 14.57 1.35 -8.82
C LEU A 333 13.09 1.22 -8.42
N ALA A 334 12.21 0.87 -9.37
CA ALA A 334 10.80 0.64 -9.10
C ALA A 334 10.58 -0.48 -8.08
N ASN A 335 11.28 -1.62 -8.23
CA ASN A 335 11.20 -2.74 -7.30
C ASN A 335 11.60 -2.34 -5.88
N ILE A 336 12.72 -1.61 -5.72
CA ILE A 336 13.15 -1.11 -4.41
C ILE A 336 12.08 -0.18 -3.80
N LEU A 337 11.55 0.77 -4.58
CA LEU A 337 10.58 1.76 -4.11
C LEU A 337 9.20 1.15 -3.77
N LEU A 338 8.80 0.08 -4.47
CA LEU A 338 7.52 -0.59 -4.27
C LEU A 338 7.57 -1.60 -3.13
N HIS A 339 8.58 -2.47 -3.11
CA HIS A 339 8.57 -3.67 -2.26
C HIS A 339 9.51 -3.57 -1.05
N GLU A 340 10.57 -2.77 -1.13
CA GLU A 340 11.64 -2.69 -0.12
C GLU A 340 11.73 -1.31 0.55
N CYS A 341 10.72 -0.47 0.34
CA CYS A 341 10.66 0.88 0.87
C CYS A 341 9.33 1.07 1.61
N THR A 342 9.40 1.60 2.84
CA THR A 342 8.23 2.17 3.51
C THR A 342 8.36 3.68 3.69
N HIS A 343 9.59 4.18 3.86
CA HIS A 343 9.91 5.60 3.96
C HIS A 343 10.95 5.99 2.91
N LEU A 344 10.59 6.89 2.00
CA LEU A 344 11.48 7.43 1.00
C LEU A 344 11.87 8.87 1.37
N ASN A 345 13.17 9.15 1.43
CA ASN A 345 13.67 10.53 1.44
C ASN A 345 14.29 10.83 0.08
N ILE A 346 13.70 11.79 -0.63
CA ILE A 346 14.24 12.27 -1.90
C ILE A 346 15.11 13.48 -1.63
N TRP A 347 16.41 13.34 -1.88
CA TRP A 347 17.43 14.38 -1.80
C TRP A 347 17.59 15.01 -3.18
N SER A 348 16.92 16.14 -3.42
CA SER A 348 16.83 16.77 -4.74
C SER A 348 17.62 18.07 -4.82
N GLY A 349 18.75 18.05 -5.51
CA GLY A 349 19.56 19.25 -5.72
C GLY A 349 19.02 20.20 -6.79
N LYS A 350 19.23 21.51 -6.62
CA LYS A 350 18.71 22.56 -7.53
C LYS A 350 19.67 23.00 -8.65
N ALA A 351 20.78 22.29 -8.86
CA ALA A 351 21.69 22.60 -9.97
C ALA A 351 21.04 22.38 -11.34
N VAL A 352 21.32 23.29 -12.28
CA VAL A 352 20.99 23.16 -13.71
C VAL A 352 22.16 22.45 -14.39
N ASN A 353 21.89 21.41 -15.18
CA ASN A 353 22.93 20.69 -15.91
C ASN A 353 23.35 21.47 -17.17
N PRO A 354 24.63 21.89 -17.33
CA PRO A 354 25.09 22.59 -18.54
C PRO A 354 25.15 21.70 -19.79
N ALA A 355 25.32 20.38 -19.65
CA ALA A 355 25.51 19.44 -20.76
C ALA A 355 24.26 19.17 -21.61
N HIS A 356 23.08 19.64 -21.17
CA HIS A 356 21.80 19.48 -21.86
C HIS A 356 21.18 20.81 -22.28
N GLN A 357 22.00 21.86 -22.48
CA GLN A 357 21.60 23.10 -23.14
C GLN A 357 21.45 22.93 -24.66
N ASN A 358 20.79 21.86 -25.10
CA ASN A 358 20.36 21.72 -26.49
C ASN A 358 19.05 22.51 -26.65
N PRO A 359 18.96 23.51 -27.55
CA PRO A 359 17.74 24.30 -27.77
C PRO A 359 16.49 23.47 -28.12
N ASP A 360 16.68 22.22 -28.57
CA ASP A 360 15.61 21.27 -28.93
C ASP A 360 15.11 20.41 -27.75
N LEU A 361 15.73 20.51 -26.56
CA LEU A 361 15.30 19.79 -25.34
C LEU A 361 14.61 20.76 -24.35
N PRO A 362 13.46 20.39 -23.74
CA PRO A 362 12.74 21.30 -22.88
C PRO A 362 13.50 21.58 -21.57
N VAL A 363 13.35 22.79 -21.05
CA VAL A 363 13.98 23.36 -19.85
C VAL A 363 14.08 22.35 -18.67
N ASP A 364 15.28 21.78 -18.52
CA ASP A 364 15.56 20.50 -17.85
C ASP A 364 15.37 20.51 -16.31
N LEU A 365 15.64 21.65 -15.65
CA LEU A 365 15.39 21.80 -14.21
C LEU A 365 13.89 21.66 -13.89
N GLY A 366 13.03 22.12 -14.79
CA GLY A 366 11.58 21.99 -14.66
C GLY A 366 11.13 20.54 -14.77
N ILE A 367 11.76 19.75 -15.64
CA ILE A 367 11.44 18.33 -15.86
C ILE A 367 11.80 17.51 -14.62
N LYS A 368 13.04 17.59 -14.13
CA LYS A 368 13.47 16.83 -12.94
C LYS A 368 12.60 17.12 -11.71
N LEU A 369 12.36 18.40 -11.41
CA LEU A 369 11.53 18.78 -10.26
C LEU A 369 10.07 18.30 -10.42
N LYS A 370 9.55 18.30 -11.66
CA LYS A 370 8.24 17.73 -11.96
C LYS A 370 8.21 16.23 -11.71
N LEU A 371 9.19 15.48 -12.21
CA LEU A 371 9.30 14.03 -12.01
C LEU A 371 9.42 13.66 -10.53
N VAL A 372 10.27 14.36 -9.78
CA VAL A 372 10.42 14.12 -8.33
C VAL A 372 9.11 14.35 -7.57
N LYS A 373 8.38 15.43 -7.89
CA LYS A 373 7.07 15.70 -7.28
C LYS A 373 6.04 14.64 -7.67
N GLU A 374 6.04 14.23 -8.92
CA GLU A 374 5.14 13.19 -9.43
C GLU A 374 5.40 11.83 -8.75
N LEU A 375 6.66 11.40 -8.67
CA LEU A 375 7.07 10.18 -7.97
C LEU A 375 6.64 10.22 -6.50
N LYS A 376 6.84 11.37 -5.83
CA LYS A 376 6.41 11.58 -4.44
C LYS A 376 4.91 11.36 -4.27
N GLU A 377 4.07 12.00 -5.08
CA GLU A 377 2.61 11.87 -4.95
C GLU A 377 2.16 10.45 -5.31
N LEU A 378 2.80 9.82 -6.30
CA LEU A 378 2.50 8.45 -6.70
C LEU A 378 2.78 7.45 -5.56
N LEU A 379 3.96 7.49 -4.96
CA LEU A 379 4.32 6.60 -3.85
C LEU A 379 3.52 6.89 -2.57
N LYS A 380 3.19 8.15 -2.29
CA LYS A 380 2.26 8.51 -1.21
C LYS A 380 0.89 7.89 -1.41
N SER A 381 0.39 7.90 -2.64
CA SER A 381 -0.91 7.29 -2.97
C SER A 381 -0.89 5.75 -2.84
N LEU A 382 0.29 5.13 -2.85
CA LEU A 382 0.51 3.72 -2.55
C LEU A 382 0.77 3.46 -1.05
N GLY A 383 0.58 4.47 -0.20
CA GLY A 383 0.66 4.35 1.25
C GLY A 383 2.05 4.52 1.86
N LYS A 384 3.07 4.88 1.07
CA LYS A 384 4.45 5.13 1.52
C LYS A 384 4.60 6.50 2.19
N GLU A 385 5.52 6.63 3.13
CA GLU A 385 5.93 7.93 3.68
C GLU A 385 7.01 8.54 2.81
N VAL A 386 6.75 9.71 2.20
CA VAL A 386 7.72 10.35 1.29
C VAL A 386 8.06 11.77 1.73
N ASN A 387 9.34 11.98 2.02
CA ASN A 387 9.94 13.27 2.36
C ASN A 387 10.74 13.81 1.18
N LEU A 388 10.63 15.10 0.90
CA LEU A 388 11.42 15.79 -0.12
C LEU A 388 12.34 16.79 0.55
N ILE A 389 13.64 16.63 0.35
CA ILE A 389 14.72 17.47 0.88
C ILE A 389 15.36 18.19 -0.30
N GLU A 390 15.16 19.50 -0.38
CA GLU A 390 15.69 20.33 -1.47
C GLU A 390 16.90 21.16 -1.00
N PHE A 391 17.95 21.24 -1.83
CA PHE A 391 19.19 21.97 -1.51
C PHE A 391 19.86 22.68 -2.69
#